data_AF-A0A952M160-F1
#
_entry.id   AF-A0A952M160-F1
#
_cell.length_a   1.000
_cell.length_b   1.000
_cell.length_c   1.000
_cell.angle_alpha   90.00
_cell.angle_beta   90.00
_cell.angle_gamma   90.00
#
_symmetry.space_group_name_H-M   'P 1'
#
loop_
_entity.id
_entity.type
_entity.pdbx_description
1 polymer ?
#
loop_
_entity_poly.entity_id
_entity_poly.type
_entity_poly.pdbx_seq_one_letter_code
_entity_poly.pdbx_strand_id
1 'polypeptide(L)'
;MTPTAAKKGMSYHTGRQPVRLNLLPGMPLDPETYRHLLAVDTAHTLELADSRVKDKSGVEQESHLLRELDADHNIVAHYRVWTHQSLKPPYRRQRGWEKYSPGMTLLDREIRFSTPENGNTLH
;
A
#
# COMPACT_ATOMS: atom_id res chain seq x y z
N MET A 1 -17.60 25.39 -46.55
CA MET A 1 -18.57 25.80 -45.51
C MET A 1 -18.77 24.63 -44.56
N THR A 2 -18.46 24.86 -43.27
CA THR A 2 -18.74 24.07 -42.04
C THR A 2 -18.31 22.60 -41.94
N PRO A 3 -17.34 22.26 -41.06
CA PRO A 3 -17.29 20.97 -40.39
C PRO A 3 -18.11 21.01 -39.08
N THR A 4 -19.04 20.06 -38.93
CA THR A 4 -19.84 19.83 -37.72
C THR A 4 -18.98 19.16 -36.65
N ALA A 5 -18.77 19.85 -35.53
CA ALA A 5 -18.11 19.33 -34.35
C ALA A 5 -19.05 18.39 -33.55
N ALA A 6 -18.62 17.14 -33.36
CA ALA A 6 -19.22 16.24 -32.38
C ALA A 6 -18.32 16.16 -31.14
N LYS A 7 -18.68 16.90 -30.08
CA LYS A 7 -18.14 16.70 -28.73
C LYS A 7 -18.69 15.37 -28.19
N LYS A 8 -17.82 14.37 -28.03
CA LYS A 8 -18.13 13.19 -27.22
C LYS A 8 -17.32 13.30 -25.92
N GLY A 9 -18.04 13.46 -24.81
CA GLY A 9 -17.45 13.48 -23.47
C GLY A 9 -16.76 12.16 -23.20
N MET A 10 -15.44 12.22 -23.05
CA MET A 10 -14.63 11.10 -22.56
C MET A 10 -14.73 11.12 -21.04
N SER A 11 -15.65 10.31 -20.50
CA SER A 11 -15.69 9.99 -19.09
C SER A 11 -14.42 9.23 -18.73
N TYR A 12 -13.56 9.82 -17.91
CA TYR A 12 -12.47 9.09 -17.26
C TYR A 12 -13.10 8.10 -16.29
N HIS A 13 -13.26 6.85 -16.73
CA HIS A 13 -13.48 5.74 -15.82
C HIS A 13 -12.17 5.46 -15.11
N THR A 14 -11.94 6.15 -13.99
CA THR A 14 -10.91 5.82 -13.00
C THR A 14 -11.33 4.55 -12.27
N GLY A 15 -11.43 3.44 -13.01
CA GLY A 15 -11.62 2.10 -12.46
C GLY A 15 -10.34 1.64 -11.79
N ARG A 16 -10.05 2.17 -10.61
CA ARG A 16 -9.00 1.66 -9.71
C ARG A 16 -9.39 0.24 -9.31
N GLN A 17 -8.88 -0.76 -10.01
CA GLN A 17 -8.84 -2.11 -9.45
C GLN A 17 -7.82 -2.11 -8.29
N PRO A 18 -8.22 -2.46 -7.05
CA PRO A 18 -7.26 -2.57 -5.97
C PRO A 18 -6.38 -3.80 -6.26
N VAL A 19 -5.14 -3.55 -6.69
CA VAL A 19 -4.13 -4.61 -6.79
C VAL A 19 -4.04 -5.26 -5.41
N ARG A 20 -4.42 -6.53 -5.31
CA ARG A 20 -4.27 -7.29 -4.07
C ARG A 20 -2.78 -7.58 -3.89
N LEU A 21 -2.07 -6.67 -3.21
CA LEU A 21 -0.72 -6.95 -2.76
C LEU A 21 -0.79 -7.99 -1.65
N ASN A 22 -0.70 -9.27 -2.01
CA ASN A 22 -0.58 -10.37 -1.06
C ASN A 22 0.86 -10.36 -0.55
N LEU A 23 1.16 -9.44 0.37
CA LEU A 23 2.41 -9.45 1.13
C LEU A 23 2.42 -10.74 1.95
N LEU A 24 3.22 -11.72 1.56
CA LEU A 24 3.45 -12.90 2.37
C LEU A 24 4.52 -12.55 3.41
N PRO A 25 4.33 -12.94 4.68
CA PRO A 25 5.31 -12.66 5.71
C PRO A 25 6.64 -13.34 5.41
N GLY A 26 7.75 -12.62 5.66
CA GLY A 26 9.10 -13.18 5.56
C GLY A 26 9.71 -13.25 4.15
N MET A 27 9.08 -12.67 3.13
CA MET A 27 9.74 -12.51 1.82
C MET A 27 10.62 -11.26 1.78
N PRO A 28 11.82 -11.32 1.16
CA PRO A 28 12.57 -10.11 0.84
C PRO A 28 11.71 -9.23 -0.05
N LEU A 29 11.31 -8.08 0.48
CA LEU A 29 10.41 -7.17 -0.19
C LEU A 29 11.19 -6.14 -0.98
N ASP A 30 11.06 -6.25 -2.29
CA ASP A 30 11.55 -5.24 -3.22
C ASP A 30 10.69 -3.96 -3.07
N PRO A 31 11.30 -2.78 -2.79
CA PRO A 31 10.57 -1.53 -2.56
C PRO A 31 9.61 -1.14 -3.70
N GLU A 32 9.95 -1.50 -4.94
CA GLU A 32 9.13 -1.17 -6.12
C GLU A 32 7.79 -1.91 -6.11
N THR A 33 7.70 -3.03 -5.39
CA THR A 33 6.44 -3.76 -5.14
C THR A 33 5.38 -2.85 -4.51
N TYR A 34 5.78 -1.79 -3.78
CA TYR A 34 4.86 -0.83 -3.16
C TYR A 34 4.49 0.35 -4.06
N ARG A 35 5.18 0.58 -5.19
CA ARG A 35 4.99 1.77 -6.03
C ARG A 35 3.52 1.96 -6.43
N HIS A 36 2.87 0.89 -6.86
CA HIS A 36 1.44 0.92 -7.22
C HIS A 36 0.51 1.14 -6.03
N LEU A 37 0.86 0.62 -4.85
CA LEU A 37 0.08 0.80 -3.64
C LEU A 37 0.14 2.25 -3.15
N LEU A 38 1.32 2.86 -3.24
CA LEU A 38 1.64 4.18 -2.69
C LEU A 38 1.46 5.33 -3.69
N ALA A 39 1.13 5.01 -4.95
CA ALA A 39 0.98 5.94 -6.06
C ALA A 39 2.18 6.90 -6.18
N VAL A 40 3.40 6.36 -6.06
CA VAL A 40 4.65 7.11 -6.20
C VAL A 40 4.87 7.47 -7.66
N ASP A 41 5.38 8.68 -7.90
CA ASP A 41 5.67 9.16 -9.25
C ASP A 41 6.72 8.26 -9.93
N THR A 42 6.56 8.04 -11.24
CA THR A 42 7.49 7.19 -11.99
C THR A 42 8.92 7.74 -12.04
N ALA A 43 9.10 9.06 -11.95
CA ALA A 43 10.40 9.72 -11.91
C ALA A 43 11.07 9.63 -10.54
N HIS A 44 10.35 9.19 -9.51
CA HIS A 44 10.88 9.04 -8.17
C HIS A 44 11.37 7.61 -7.92
N THR A 45 12.23 7.48 -6.91
CA THR A 45 12.76 6.19 -6.44
C THR A 45 12.22 5.88 -5.06
N LEU A 46 11.89 4.62 -4.80
CA LEU A 46 11.57 4.11 -3.47
C LEU A 46 12.76 3.37 -2.88
N GLU A 47 13.21 3.79 -1.70
CA GLU A 47 14.25 3.11 -0.95
C GLU A 47 13.71 2.54 0.37
N LEU A 48 14.09 1.32 0.71
CA LEU A 48 13.80 0.73 2.03
C LEU A 48 14.76 1.31 3.08
N ALA A 49 14.21 2.01 4.06
CA ALA A 49 14.97 2.61 5.15
C ALA A 49 15.01 1.73 6.41
N ASP A 50 13.92 1.02 6.72
CA ASP A 50 13.82 0.13 7.88
C ASP A 50 12.80 -0.97 7.60
N SER A 51 13.03 -2.15 8.18
CA SER A 51 12.08 -3.26 8.12
C SER A 51 12.06 -3.98 9.46
N ARG A 52 10.86 -4.28 9.97
CA ARG A 52 10.66 -4.94 11.25
C ARG A 52 9.58 -5.98 11.15
N VAL A 53 9.89 -7.17 11.63
CA VAL A 53 8.93 -8.25 11.87
C VAL A 53 8.90 -8.53 13.36
N LYS A 54 7.69 -8.67 13.93
CA LYS A 54 7.46 -9.05 15.31
C LYS A 54 6.40 -10.13 15.34
N ASP A 55 6.75 -11.29 15.89
CA ASP A 55 5.77 -12.28 16.30
C ASP A 55 5.58 -12.21 17.81
N LYS A 56 4.34 -12.03 18.27
CA LYS A 56 4.01 -12.05 19.69
C LYS A 56 2.61 -12.59 19.92
N SER A 57 2.52 -13.60 20.79
CA SER A 57 1.25 -14.14 21.30
C SER A 57 0.28 -14.64 20.22
N GLY A 58 0.79 -15.13 19.08
CA GLY A 58 -0.04 -15.57 17.95
C GLY A 58 -0.55 -14.39 17.10
N VAL A 59 0.18 -13.29 17.09
CA VAL A 59 0.00 -12.17 16.17
C VAL A 59 1.35 -11.85 15.55
N GLU A 60 1.39 -11.84 14.23
CA GLU A 60 2.52 -11.41 13.44
C GLU A 60 2.29 -9.97 12.97
N GLN A 61 3.28 -9.13 13.18
CA GLN A 61 3.29 -7.72 12.78
C GLN A 61 4.51 -7.48 11.92
N GLU A 62 4.30 -6.95 10.73
CA GLU A 62 5.36 -6.54 9.82
C GLU A 62 5.20 -5.05 9.53
N SER A 63 6.29 -4.31 9.52
CA SER A 63 6.31 -2.90 9.14
C SER A 63 7.58 -2.55 8.39
N HIS A 64 7.43 -1.83 7.30
CA HIS A 64 8.51 -1.32 6.44
C HIS A 64 8.42 0.19 6.37
N LEU A 65 9.55 0.86 6.55
CA LEU A 65 9.69 2.29 6.34
C LEU A 65 10.42 2.50 5.01
N LEU A 66 9.82 3.27 4.11
CA LEU A 66 10.37 3.63 2.83
C LEU A 66 10.61 5.14 2.74
N ARG A 67 11.56 5.54 1.89
CA ARG A 67 11.82 6.91 1.48
C ARG A 67 11.48 7.05 0.01
N GLU A 68 10.75 8.09 -0.33
CA GLU A 68 10.56 8.53 -1.72
C GLU A 68 11.59 9.60 -2.00
N LEU A 69 12.41 9.37 -3.03
CA LEU A 69 13.43 10.27 -3.51
C LEU A 69 13.05 10.84 -4.86
N ASP A 70 13.25 12.14 -5.06
CA ASP A 70 13.17 12.75 -6.40
C ASP A 70 14.40 12.37 -7.27
N ALA A 71 14.42 12.87 -8.51
CA ALA A 71 15.52 12.63 -9.45
C ALA A 71 16.88 13.17 -8.97
N ASP A 72 16.86 14.16 -8.08
CA ASP A 72 18.04 14.78 -7.47
C ASP A 72 18.45 14.10 -6.14
N HIS A 73 17.79 12.98 -5.79
CA HIS A 73 17.99 12.21 -4.56
C HIS A 73 17.60 12.96 -3.27
N ASN A 74 16.73 13.98 -3.36
CA ASN A 74 16.15 14.60 -2.18
C ASN A 74 14.97 13.77 -1.67
N ILE A 75 14.84 13.67 -0.34
CA ILE A 75 13.68 13.03 0.28
C ILE A 75 12.46 13.93 0.11
N VAL A 76 11.45 13.44 -0.62
CA VAL A 76 10.17 14.14 -0.82
C VAL A 76 9.05 13.58 0.06
N ALA A 77 9.16 12.33 0.50
CA ALA A 77 8.24 11.73 1.47
C ALA A 77 8.83 10.52 2.19
N HIS A 78 8.20 10.16 3.30
CA HIS A 78 8.36 8.84 3.92
C HIS A 78 7.07 8.05 3.84
N TYR A 79 7.20 6.74 3.75
CA TYR A 79 6.06 5.83 3.78
C TYR A 79 6.27 4.76 4.83
N ARG A 80 5.26 4.51 5.66
CA ARG A 80 5.24 3.33 6.52
C ARG A 80 4.18 2.38 6.02
N VAL A 81 4.59 1.21 5.54
CA VAL A 81 3.68 0.13 5.16
C VAL A 81 3.70 -0.91 6.26
N TRP A 82 2.54 -1.43 6.64
CA TRP A 82 2.44 -2.39 7.72
C TRP A 82 1.34 -3.43 7.50
N THR A 83 1.55 -4.61 8.09
CA THR A 83 0.55 -5.67 8.17
C THR A 83 0.49 -6.25 9.57
N HIS A 84 -0.71 -6.49 10.07
CA HIS A 84 -0.96 -7.28 11.27
C HIS A 84 -1.77 -8.52 10.89
N GLN A 85 -1.31 -9.69 11.27
CA GLN A 85 -1.99 -10.95 11.04
C GLN A 85 -2.16 -11.70 12.36
N SER A 86 -3.40 -12.07 12.68
CA SER A 86 -3.65 -12.99 13.77
C SER A 86 -3.42 -14.43 13.28
N LEU A 87 -2.58 -15.17 14.00
CA LEU A 87 -2.31 -16.59 13.76
C LEU A 87 -3.30 -17.50 14.50
N LYS A 88 -4.26 -16.93 15.22
CA LYS A 88 -5.34 -17.64 15.92
C LYS A 88 -6.69 -17.24 15.35
N PRO A 89 -7.71 -18.11 15.42
CA PRO A 89 -9.08 -17.73 15.08
C PRO A 89 -9.49 -16.43 15.79
N PRO A 90 -10.16 -15.48 15.11
CA PRO A 90 -10.74 -15.58 13.78
C PRO A 90 -9.80 -15.16 12.62
N TYR A 91 -8.48 -15.37 12.75
CA TYR A 91 -7.46 -15.19 11.70
C TYR A 91 -7.52 -13.84 10.98
N ARG A 92 -7.80 -12.77 11.74
CA ARG A 92 -7.95 -11.42 11.18
C ARG A 92 -6.65 -10.93 10.58
N ARG A 93 -6.74 -10.26 9.43
CA ARG A 93 -5.63 -9.57 8.81
C ARG A 93 -5.95 -8.09 8.64
N GLN A 94 -5.00 -7.24 9.00
CA GLN A 94 -5.04 -5.81 8.76
C GLN A 94 -3.79 -5.45 7.96
N ARG A 95 -3.94 -4.51 7.04
CA ARG A 95 -2.80 -3.91 6.34
C ARG A 95 -3.08 -2.45 6.12
N GLY A 96 -2.04 -1.65 6.10
CA GLY A 96 -2.18 -0.24 5.84
C GLY A 96 -0.88 0.38 5.40
N TRP A 97 -0.99 1.64 5.01
CA TRP A 97 0.15 2.48 4.78
C TRP A 97 -0.12 3.89 5.29
N GLU A 98 0.94 4.58 5.64
CA GLU A 98 0.94 5.96 6.12
C GLU A 98 1.98 6.73 5.28
N LYS A 99 1.60 7.89 4.74
CA LYS A 99 2.51 8.83 4.05
C LYS A 99 2.84 9.97 5.00
N TYR A 100 4.11 10.33 5.08
CA TYR A 100 4.61 11.44 5.88
C TYR A 100 5.39 12.42 4.99
N SER A 101 5.42 13.68 5.41
CA SER A 101 6.33 14.68 4.86
C SER A 101 7.78 14.34 5.19
N PRO A 102 8.78 14.97 4.54
CA PRO A 102 10.20 14.81 4.90
C PRO A 102 10.50 15.11 6.37
N GLY A 103 9.68 15.98 7.00
CA GLY A 103 9.74 16.29 8.43
C GLY A 103 8.96 15.32 9.32
N MET A 104 8.59 14.13 8.84
CA MET A 104 7.84 13.09 9.58
C MET A 104 6.46 13.54 10.08
N THR A 105 5.82 14.50 9.41
CA THR A 105 4.42 14.87 9.67
C THR A 105 3.49 14.01 8.85
N LEU A 106 2.46 13.41 9.45
CA LEU A 106 1.50 12.55 8.73
C LEU A 106 0.72 13.37 7.69
N LEU A 107 0.73 12.92 6.44
CA LEU A 107 0.05 13.54 5.31
C LEU A 107 -1.19 12.75 4.87
N ASP A 108 -1.07 11.43 4.79
CA ASP A 108 -2.14 10.55 4.32
C ASP A 108 -2.02 9.15 4.92
N ARG A 109 -3.08 8.35 4.87
CA ARG A 109 -3.06 6.96 5.30
C ARG A 109 -4.22 6.17 4.69
N GLU A 110 -3.97 4.89 4.48
CA GLU A 110 -5.00 3.92 4.14
C GLU A 110 -4.90 2.72 5.08
N ILE A 111 -6.05 2.21 5.54
CA ILE A 111 -6.14 0.99 6.35
C ILE A 111 -7.20 0.09 5.74
N ARG A 112 -6.83 -1.18 5.51
CA ARG A 112 -7.69 -2.22 4.97
C ARG A 112 -7.76 -3.39 5.94
N PHE A 113 -8.98 -3.82 6.23
CA PHE A 113 -9.27 -4.99 7.06
C PHE A 113 -9.68 -6.15 6.16
N SER A 114 -9.19 -7.34 6.46
CA SER A 114 -9.61 -8.59 5.82
C SER A 114 -9.90 -9.61 6.92
N THR A 115 -11.13 -10.11 6.96
CA THR A 115 -11.43 -11.38 7.62
C THR A 115 -11.36 -12.47 6.56
N PRO A 116 -10.78 -13.65 6.82
CA PRO A 116 -11.05 -14.78 5.97
C PRO A 116 -12.58 -14.96 5.93
N GLU A 117 -13.08 -15.16 4.73
CA GLU A 117 -14.48 -15.47 4.45
C GLU A 117 -14.80 -16.69 5.31
N ASN A 118 -15.72 -16.55 6.27
CA ASN A 118 -16.14 -17.67 7.10
C ASN A 118 -16.55 -18.80 6.14
N GLY A 119 -15.73 -19.83 6.05
CA GLY A 119 -16.13 -21.09 5.46
C GLY A 119 -17.31 -21.59 6.26
N ASN A 120 -18.50 -21.43 5.68
CA ASN A 120 -19.65 -22.32 5.82
C ASN A 120 -20.04 -22.69 7.26
N THR A 121 -21.01 -21.96 7.82
CA THR A 121 -21.90 -22.50 8.85
C THR A 121 -22.68 -23.67 8.24
N LEU A 122 -22.23 -24.90 8.48
CA LEU A 122 -23.07 -26.09 8.42
C LEU A 122 -22.55 -27.05 9.49
N HIS A 123 -23.28 -27.12 10.61
CA HIS A 123 -23.56 -28.33 11.39
C HIS A 123 -24.77 -28.06 12.27
#